data_AF-S9Q926-F1
#
_entry.id   AF-S9Q926-F1
#
_cell.length_a   1.000
_cell.length_b   1.000
_cell.length_c   1.000
_cell.angle_alpha   90.00
_cell.angle_beta   90.00
_cell.angle_gamma   90.00
#
_symmetry.space_group_name_H-M   'P 1'
#
loop_
_entity.id
_entity.type
_entity.pdbx_description
1 polymer ?
#
loop_
_entity_poly.entity_id
_entity_poly.type
_entity_poly.pdbx_seq_one_letter_code
_entity_poly.pdbx_strand_id
1 'polypeptide(L)'
;MGFPSMIVDDPLLSLVSPEAEPYPNAEERRVMYVAVTRARRTVTILASEARPSAFVEELMKEPEFGVVVPLEAQKHTHTCPGCSGRLLHMPGKDGRDWYRCEHVKLCGSRMPACPACGVGLPVRSRTGGDLVCGDCGETQQACPSCDSGWLVERRGRYGAFLSCVRFPDCDGKAKLQKSARHAETARS
;
A
#
# COMPACT_ATOMS: atom_id res chain seq x y z
N MET A 1 7.35 6.60 13.08
CA MET A 1 7.22 7.72 14.03
C MET A 1 6.27 8.72 13.42
N GLY A 2 5.19 9.05 14.12
CA GLY A 2 4.16 9.95 13.63
C GLY A 2 3.44 10.55 14.83
N PHE A 3 2.35 11.24 14.56
CA PHE A 3 1.50 11.83 15.58
C PHE A 3 0.17 11.06 15.59
N PRO A 4 -0.32 10.51 16.72
CA PRO A 4 0.20 10.63 18.09
C PRO A 4 1.54 9.93 18.31
N SER A 5 2.31 10.41 19.29
CA SER A 5 3.58 9.77 19.66
C SER A 5 3.29 8.37 20.22
N MET A 6 4.03 7.38 19.73
CA MET A 6 3.98 6.00 20.22
C MET A 6 5.28 5.62 20.97
N ILE A 7 6.11 6.62 21.27
CA ILE A 7 7.35 6.44 22.00
C ILE A 7 6.99 6.22 23.46
N VAL A 8 7.55 5.19 24.07
CA VAL A 8 7.42 4.95 25.51
C VAL A 8 8.31 5.94 26.24
N ASP A 9 7.72 6.77 27.08
CA ASP A 9 8.47 7.73 27.90
C ASP A 9 9.33 7.03 28.96
N ASP A 10 10.34 7.73 29.44
CA ASP A 10 11.20 7.25 30.52
C ASP A 10 10.34 6.97 31.77
N PRO A 11 10.50 5.81 32.43
CA PRO A 11 9.73 5.47 33.62
C PRO A 11 9.86 6.52 34.74
N LEU A 12 10.96 7.29 34.81
CA LEU A 12 11.08 8.38 35.78
C LEU A 12 10.12 9.54 35.53
N LEU A 13 9.75 9.81 34.27
CA LEU A 13 8.81 10.88 33.94
C LEU A 13 7.42 10.58 34.49
N SER A 14 7.04 9.30 34.58
CA SER A 14 5.76 8.88 35.18
C SER A 14 5.58 9.30 36.65
N LEU A 15 6.67 9.58 37.37
CA LEU A 15 6.62 10.04 38.77
C LEU A 15 6.27 11.52 38.90
N VAL A 16 6.44 12.30 37.83
CA VAL A 16 6.24 13.76 37.80
C VAL A 16 5.10 14.14 36.86
N SER A 17 4.69 13.23 35.97
CA SER A 17 3.56 13.43 35.07
C SER A 17 2.21 13.38 35.80
N PRO A 18 1.20 14.11 35.31
CA PRO A 18 -0.18 13.98 35.79
C PRO A 18 -0.71 12.55 35.59
N GLU A 19 -1.79 12.22 36.31
CA GLU A 19 -2.52 10.97 36.09
C GLU A 19 -3.03 10.88 34.64
N ALA A 20 -2.88 9.71 34.02
CA ALA A 20 -3.29 9.48 32.65
C ALA A 20 -4.81 9.67 32.51
N GLU A 21 -5.22 10.54 31.58
CA GLU A 21 -6.63 10.76 31.28
C GLU A 21 -7.29 9.48 30.73
N PRO A 22 -8.59 9.25 31.00
CA PRO A 22 -9.30 8.05 30.55
C PRO A 22 -9.48 7.97 29.02
N TYR A 23 -9.17 9.04 28.30
CA TYR A 23 -9.35 9.11 26.85
C TYR A 23 -8.04 8.82 26.11
N PRO A 24 -8.02 7.88 25.13
CA PRO A 24 -6.80 7.53 24.42
C PRO A 24 -6.14 8.72 23.73
N ASN A 25 -4.82 8.89 23.96
CA ASN A 25 -3.99 9.96 23.41
C ASN A 25 -4.55 11.37 23.73
N ALA A 26 -5.08 11.58 24.94
CA ALA A 26 -5.73 12.84 25.33
C ALA A 26 -4.83 14.06 25.16
N GLU A 27 -3.56 13.97 25.56
CA GLU A 27 -2.59 15.05 25.43
C GLU A 27 -2.32 15.39 23.97
N GLU A 28 -2.05 14.40 23.11
CA GLU A 28 -1.84 14.61 21.68
C GLU A 28 -3.10 15.15 21.02
N ARG A 29 -4.29 14.70 21.40
CA ARG A 29 -5.55 15.26 20.88
C ARG A 29 -5.69 16.74 21.21
N ARG A 30 -5.30 17.17 22.42
CA ARG A 30 -5.29 18.59 22.80
C ARG A 30 -4.28 19.37 21.95
N VAL A 31 -3.08 18.84 21.74
CA VAL A 31 -2.07 19.46 20.87
C VAL A 31 -2.58 19.61 19.44
N MET A 32 -3.22 18.58 18.89
CA MET A 32 -3.83 18.59 17.56
C MET A 32 -4.93 19.65 17.46
N TYR A 33 -5.85 19.65 18.43
CA TYR A 33 -6.95 20.59 18.48
C TYR A 33 -6.46 22.03 18.52
N VAL A 34 -5.44 22.33 19.34
CA VAL A 34 -4.84 23.67 19.41
C VAL A 34 -4.22 24.06 18.08
N ALA A 35 -3.52 23.15 17.41
CA ALA A 35 -2.92 23.41 16.10
C ALA A 35 -3.99 23.70 15.03
N VAL A 36 -5.07 22.90 14.99
CA VAL A 36 -6.18 23.05 14.05
C VAL A 36 -6.95 24.35 14.29
N THR A 37 -7.28 24.65 15.56
CA THR A 37 -8.13 25.80 15.91
C THR A 37 -7.40 27.14 15.93
N ARG A 38 -6.06 27.16 16.05
CA ARG A 38 -5.28 28.40 15.93
C ARG A 38 -5.08 28.88 14.50
N ALA A 39 -5.31 28.03 13.50
CA ALA A 39 -5.23 28.44 12.11
C ALA A 39 -6.44 29.28 11.71
N ARG A 40 -6.21 30.46 11.12
CA ARG A 40 -7.27 31.44 10.83
C ARG A 40 -8.01 31.22 9.51
N ARG A 41 -7.46 30.44 8.58
CA ARG A 41 -7.99 30.31 7.22
C ARG A 41 -8.01 28.85 6.76
N THR A 42 -6.87 28.19 6.83
CA THR A 42 -6.69 26.82 6.33
C THR A 42 -5.63 26.10 7.17
N VAL A 43 -5.85 24.81 7.41
CA VAL A 43 -4.87 23.90 8.02
C VAL A 43 -4.45 22.90 6.96
N THR A 44 -3.14 22.70 6.79
CA THR A 44 -2.61 21.64 5.93
C THR A 44 -1.98 20.58 6.81
N ILE A 45 -2.54 19.38 6.80
CA ILE A 45 -2.01 18.23 7.55
C ILE A 45 -1.19 17.38 6.58
N LEU A 46 0.09 17.18 6.90
CA LEU A 46 0.94 16.25 6.18
C LEU A 46 0.79 14.87 6.83
N ALA A 47 0.26 13.91 6.09
CA ALA A 47 0.06 12.54 6.54
C ALA A 47 0.65 11.54 5.54
N SER A 48 1.02 10.36 6.02
CA SER A 48 1.32 9.24 5.14
C SER A 48 0.01 8.70 4.56
N GLU A 49 -0.12 8.63 3.24
CA GLU A 49 -1.33 8.09 2.61
C GLU A 49 -1.50 6.59 2.88
N ALA A 50 -0.40 5.83 3.02
CA ALA A 50 -0.47 4.38 3.22
C ALA A 50 -0.79 4.00 4.68
N ARG A 51 -0.45 4.88 5.62
CA ARG A 51 -0.70 4.68 7.05
C ARG A 51 -0.95 6.03 7.71
N PRO A 52 -2.12 6.63 7.48
CA PRO A 52 -2.50 7.87 8.14
C PRO A 52 -2.57 7.67 9.66
N SER A 53 -2.49 8.76 10.42
CA SER A 53 -2.72 8.68 11.85
C SER A 53 -4.19 8.48 12.15
N ALA A 54 -4.49 7.92 13.33
CA ALA A 54 -5.87 7.77 13.79
C ALA A 54 -6.65 9.10 13.75
N PHE A 55 -6.00 10.22 14.08
CA PHE A 55 -6.64 11.54 14.02
C PHE A 55 -6.95 12.01 12.60
N VAL A 56 -6.08 11.70 11.63
CA VAL A 56 -6.34 12.01 10.22
C VAL A 56 -7.49 11.16 9.69
N GLU A 57 -7.53 9.87 10.04
CA GLU A 57 -8.66 9.00 9.70
C GLU A 57 -9.98 9.48 10.31
N GLU A 58 -9.96 9.95 11.55
CA GLU A 58 -11.13 10.56 12.21
C GLU A 58 -11.60 11.82 11.48
N LEU A 59 -10.70 12.75 11.17
CA LEU A 59 -11.04 13.96 10.42
C LEU A 59 -11.59 13.66 9.02
N MET A 60 -11.11 12.60 8.36
CA MET A 60 -11.61 12.18 7.04
C MET A 60 -13.00 11.52 7.10
N LYS A 61 -13.40 10.95 8.23
CA LYS A 61 -14.72 10.32 8.41
C LYS A 61 -15.83 11.35 8.62
N GLU A 62 -15.49 12.50 9.18
CA GLU A 62 -16.43 13.57 9.52
C GLU A 62 -16.55 14.58 8.36
N PRO A 63 -17.66 14.54 7.59
CA PRO A 63 -17.81 15.35 6.38
C PRO A 63 -17.87 16.86 6.65
N GLU A 64 -18.20 17.27 7.88
CA GLU A 64 -18.27 18.66 8.31
C GLU A 64 -16.93 19.41 8.21
N PHE A 65 -15.80 18.70 8.29
CA PHE A 65 -14.48 19.32 8.21
C PHE A 65 -14.02 19.64 6.78
N GLY A 66 -14.74 19.19 5.75
CA GLY A 66 -14.43 19.52 4.35
C GLY A 66 -13.00 19.16 3.94
N VAL A 67 -12.47 18.02 4.42
CA VAL A 67 -11.08 17.61 4.16
C VAL A 67 -10.88 17.34 2.65
N VAL A 68 -10.03 18.16 2.02
CA VAL A 68 -9.64 17.98 0.62
C VAL A 68 -8.31 17.25 0.57
N VAL A 69 -8.30 16.07 -0.06
CA VAL A 69 -7.08 15.33 -0.39
C VAL A 69 -6.73 15.62 -1.85
N PRO A 70 -5.51 16.08 -2.17
CA PRO A 70 -5.09 16.27 -3.57
C PRO A 70 -5.31 14.98 -4.37
N LEU A 71 -5.86 15.07 -5.58
CA LEU A 71 -6.17 13.90 -6.41
C LEU A 71 -4.92 13.06 -6.75
N GLU A 72 -3.77 13.70 -6.80
CA GLU A 72 -2.46 13.09 -7.07
C GLU A 72 -1.98 12.19 -5.92
N ALA A 73 -2.45 12.42 -4.69
CA ALA A 73 -2.07 11.69 -3.47
C ALA A 73 -2.67 10.27 -3.40
N GLN A 74 -3.73 9.99 -4.16
CA GLN A 74 -4.50 8.76 -3.97
C GLN A 74 -4.18 7.66 -4.98
N LYS A 75 -3.67 8.01 -6.18
CA LYS A 75 -3.72 7.08 -7.32
C LYS A 75 -2.86 5.82 -7.15
N HIS A 76 -1.70 5.90 -6.51
CA HIS A 76 -0.75 4.77 -6.41
C HIS A 76 -0.27 4.47 -4.99
N THR A 77 -1.14 4.69 -4.00
CA THR A 77 -0.81 4.40 -2.61
C THR A 77 -1.09 2.94 -2.30
N HIS A 78 -0.01 2.16 -2.16
CA HIS A 78 -0.10 0.73 -1.84
C HIS A 78 0.73 0.38 -0.60
N THR A 79 0.30 -0.65 0.11
CA THR A 79 1.00 -1.17 1.29
C THR A 79 2.02 -2.24 0.90
N CYS A 80 3.21 -2.14 1.48
CA CYS A 80 4.30 -3.09 1.29
C CYS A 80 3.98 -4.42 1.99
N PRO A 81 4.00 -5.55 1.26
CA PRO A 81 3.71 -6.85 1.85
C PRO A 81 4.80 -7.37 2.80
N GLY A 82 6.01 -6.80 2.76
CA GLY A 82 7.13 -7.24 3.60
C GLY A 82 7.15 -6.61 5.00
N CYS A 83 6.82 -5.31 5.10
CA CYS A 83 6.93 -4.58 6.37
C CYS A 83 5.71 -3.71 6.71
N SER A 84 4.63 -3.78 5.92
CA SER A 84 3.45 -2.90 6.04
C SER A 84 3.70 -1.39 5.85
N GLY A 85 4.90 -0.98 5.43
CA GLY A 85 5.20 0.40 5.03
C GLY A 85 4.58 0.77 3.68
N ARG A 86 4.77 2.00 3.22
CA ARG A 86 4.30 2.46 1.90
C ARG A 86 5.17 1.90 0.76
N LEU A 87 4.52 1.56 -0.34
CA LEU A 87 5.18 1.36 -1.64
C LEU A 87 5.19 2.69 -2.40
N LEU A 88 6.39 3.12 -2.79
CA LEU A 88 6.62 4.30 -3.62
C LEU A 88 6.68 3.85 -5.08
N HIS A 89 5.86 4.50 -5.92
CA HIS A 89 5.92 4.37 -7.37
C HIS A 89 7.23 4.92 -7.91
N MET A 90 7.79 4.23 -8.90
CA MET A 90 9.02 4.58 -9.59
C MET A 90 8.80 4.41 -11.10
N PRO A 91 9.01 5.46 -11.91
CA PRO A 91 8.85 5.36 -13.34
C PRO A 91 9.88 4.41 -13.94
N GLY A 92 9.43 3.51 -14.81
CA GLY A 92 10.27 2.59 -15.57
C GLY A 92 10.79 3.21 -16.87
N LYS A 93 11.88 2.65 -17.41
CA LYS A 93 12.43 3.08 -18.71
C LYS A 93 11.60 2.59 -19.90
N ASP A 94 10.91 1.46 -19.76
CA ASP A 94 10.16 0.80 -20.84
C ASP A 94 8.64 0.97 -20.71
N GLY A 95 8.17 1.98 -19.95
CA GLY A 95 6.75 2.12 -19.61
C GLY A 95 6.21 1.04 -18.67
N ARG A 96 7.10 0.23 -18.08
CA ARG A 96 6.79 -0.70 -16.99
C ARG A 96 7.32 -0.11 -15.70
N ASP A 97 6.44 0.57 -15.00
CA ASP A 97 6.74 1.14 -13.70
C ASP A 97 6.95 0.04 -12.66
N TRP A 98 7.47 0.44 -11.53
CA TRP A 98 7.72 -0.46 -10.42
C TRP A 98 7.55 0.26 -9.10
N TYR A 99 7.42 -0.52 -8.06
CA TYR A 99 7.17 -0.07 -6.71
C TYR A 99 8.28 -0.56 -5.81
N ARG A 100 8.70 0.29 -4.87
CA ARG A 100 9.65 -0.08 -3.82
C ARG A 100 9.15 0.34 -2.46
N CYS A 101 9.50 -0.42 -1.44
CA CYS A 101 9.20 0.02 -0.08
C CYS A 101 9.92 1.34 0.25
N GLU A 102 9.24 2.22 0.99
CA GLU A 102 9.85 3.45 1.53
C GLU A 102 11.00 3.14 2.51
N HIS A 103 10.95 2.00 3.21
CA HIS A 103 11.98 1.57 4.15
C HIS A 103 13.16 0.86 3.46
N VAL A 104 13.71 1.42 2.37
CA VAL A 104 14.76 0.78 1.54
C VAL A 104 15.98 0.23 2.30
N LYS A 105 16.30 0.74 3.50
CA LYS A 105 17.41 0.26 4.33
C LYS A 105 17.06 -0.98 5.17
N LEU A 106 15.78 -1.19 5.48
CA LEU A 106 15.30 -2.25 6.36
C LEU A 106 14.44 -3.28 5.61
N CYS A 107 13.79 -2.86 4.53
CA CYS A 107 12.88 -3.66 3.72
C CYS A 107 13.24 -3.49 2.23
N GLY A 108 13.74 -4.57 1.63
CA GLY A 108 14.13 -4.62 0.21
C GLY A 108 12.98 -4.95 -0.75
N SER A 109 11.74 -5.01 -0.27
CA SER A 109 10.59 -5.42 -1.08
C SER A 109 10.39 -4.50 -2.26
N ARG A 110 10.29 -5.11 -3.44
CA ARG A 110 10.04 -4.48 -4.73
C ARG A 110 8.93 -5.24 -5.43
N MET A 111 8.05 -4.50 -6.09
CA MET A 111 6.92 -5.05 -6.83
C MET A 111 6.92 -4.44 -8.23
N PRO A 112 6.80 -5.23 -9.31
CA PRO A 112 6.57 -4.67 -10.63
C PRO A 112 5.16 -4.07 -10.71
N ALA A 113 4.94 -3.10 -11.61
CA ALA A 113 3.59 -2.69 -11.95
C ALA A 113 2.83 -3.82 -12.68
N CYS A 114 1.53 -3.58 -12.89
CA CYS A 114 0.61 -4.44 -13.59
C CYS A 114 1.17 -4.73 -14.99
N PRO A 115 1.25 -5.99 -15.41
CA PRO A 115 1.78 -6.34 -16.73
C PRO A 115 0.89 -5.85 -17.88
N ALA A 116 -0.39 -5.53 -17.63
CA ALA A 116 -1.30 -5.05 -18.67
C ALA A 116 -1.24 -3.54 -18.90
N CYS A 117 -1.33 -2.72 -17.84
CA CYS A 117 -1.30 -1.25 -17.99
C CYS A 117 0.08 -0.61 -17.76
N GLY A 118 1.04 -1.34 -17.18
CA GLY A 118 2.39 -0.84 -16.92
C GLY A 118 2.51 0.14 -15.75
N VAL A 119 1.40 0.57 -15.14
CA VAL A 119 1.38 1.59 -14.07
C VAL A 119 0.83 1.03 -12.76
N GLY A 120 -0.39 0.52 -12.75
CA GLY A 120 -1.10 0.14 -11.52
C GLY A 120 -0.52 -1.07 -10.78
N LEU A 121 -0.93 -1.31 -9.53
CA LEU A 121 -0.50 -2.48 -8.75
C LEU A 121 -1.65 -3.47 -8.52
N PRO A 122 -1.55 -4.71 -9.02
CA PRO A 122 -2.51 -5.77 -8.69
C PRO A 122 -2.53 -6.04 -7.17
N VAL A 123 -3.70 -5.92 -6.56
CA VAL A 123 -3.94 -6.20 -5.14
C VAL A 123 -5.03 -7.24 -4.99
N ARG A 124 -5.01 -8.00 -3.89
CA ARG A 124 -5.98 -9.07 -3.66
C ARG A 124 -7.39 -8.50 -3.57
N SER A 125 -8.31 -9.02 -4.38
CA SER A 125 -9.71 -8.60 -4.33
C SER A 125 -10.37 -9.01 -3.01
N ARG A 126 -11.33 -8.21 -2.52
CA ARG A 126 -12.13 -8.57 -1.33
C ARG A 126 -13.12 -9.70 -1.59
N THR A 127 -13.51 -9.89 -2.86
CA THR A 127 -14.58 -10.81 -3.30
C THR A 127 -14.06 -12.08 -3.96
N GLY A 128 -12.73 -12.23 -4.15
CA GLY A 128 -12.13 -13.36 -4.84
C GLY A 128 -10.69 -13.64 -4.43
N GLY A 129 -10.17 -14.82 -4.80
CA GLY A 129 -8.79 -15.23 -4.49
C GLY A 129 -7.72 -14.58 -5.38
N ASP A 130 -8.14 -13.92 -6.46
CA ASP A 130 -7.25 -13.35 -7.48
C ASP A 130 -6.77 -11.93 -7.14
N LEU A 131 -5.71 -11.48 -7.81
CA LEU A 131 -5.20 -10.11 -7.70
C LEU A 131 -5.71 -9.27 -8.86
N VAL A 132 -6.37 -8.16 -8.57
CA VAL A 132 -6.96 -7.27 -9.59
C VAL A 132 -6.24 -5.93 -9.56
N CYS A 133 -5.91 -5.40 -10.73
CA CYS A 133 -5.33 -4.06 -10.87
C CYS A 133 -6.41 -2.99 -10.66
N GLY A 134 -6.16 -2.03 -9.76
CA GLY A 134 -7.08 -0.91 -9.52
C GLY A 134 -7.24 0.05 -10.72
N ASP A 135 -6.20 0.20 -11.53
CA ASP A 135 -6.17 1.18 -12.63
C ASP A 135 -6.79 0.68 -13.94
N CYS A 136 -6.64 -0.61 -14.25
CA CYS A 136 -7.14 -1.19 -15.50
C CYS A 136 -8.11 -2.37 -15.34
N GLY A 137 -8.33 -2.85 -14.11
CA GLY A 137 -9.22 -3.99 -13.84
C GLY A 137 -8.68 -5.36 -14.25
N GLU A 138 -7.46 -5.44 -14.80
CA GLU A 138 -6.89 -6.72 -15.21
C GLU A 138 -6.64 -7.65 -14.02
N THR A 139 -7.05 -8.91 -14.17
CA THR A 139 -6.89 -9.95 -13.16
C THR A 139 -5.60 -10.74 -13.38
N GLN A 140 -4.83 -10.95 -12.32
CA GLN A 140 -3.59 -11.70 -12.31
C GLN A 140 -3.77 -12.97 -11.47
N GLN A 141 -3.18 -14.07 -11.96
CA GLN A 141 -3.18 -15.33 -11.24
C GLN A 141 -2.42 -15.18 -9.92
N ALA A 142 -3.12 -15.40 -8.80
CA ALA A 142 -2.53 -15.31 -7.49
C ALA A 142 -1.42 -16.35 -7.29
N CYS A 143 -0.37 -15.95 -6.56
CA CYS A 143 0.66 -16.88 -6.15
C CYS A 143 0.08 -17.86 -5.11
N PRO A 144 0.21 -19.18 -5.31
CA PRO A 144 -0.28 -20.16 -4.34
C PRO A 144 0.52 -20.17 -3.03
N SER A 145 1.70 -19.55 -3.01
CA SER A 145 2.62 -19.55 -1.87
C SER A 145 2.60 -18.26 -1.06
N CYS A 146 1.90 -17.21 -1.50
CA CYS A 146 1.78 -15.97 -0.75
C CYS A 146 0.56 -15.14 -1.14
N ASP A 147 0.01 -14.37 -0.20
CA ASP A 147 -1.25 -13.63 -0.41
C ASP A 147 -1.14 -12.33 -1.24
N SER A 148 0.07 -11.84 -1.48
CA SER A 148 0.31 -10.51 -2.07
C SER A 148 1.09 -10.53 -3.38
N GLY A 149 1.52 -11.71 -3.84
CA GLY A 149 2.19 -11.87 -5.11
C GLY A 149 1.25 -12.46 -6.15
N TRP A 150 1.45 -12.10 -7.41
CA TRP A 150 0.90 -12.82 -8.56
C TRP A 150 2.01 -13.52 -9.34
N LEU A 151 1.60 -14.42 -10.22
CA LEU A 151 2.51 -15.17 -11.06
C LEU A 151 2.75 -14.45 -12.40
N VAL A 152 4.01 -14.40 -12.81
CA VAL A 152 4.44 -13.88 -14.11
C VAL A 152 5.31 -14.91 -14.83
N GLU A 153 5.23 -14.91 -16.15
CA GLU A 153 6.08 -15.77 -16.98
C GLU A 153 7.55 -15.31 -16.90
N ARG A 154 8.44 -16.24 -16.59
CA ARG A 154 9.89 -16.07 -16.65
C ARG A 154 10.51 -17.20 -17.48
N ARG A 155 11.65 -16.92 -18.10
CA ARG A 155 12.41 -17.92 -18.88
C ARG A 155 13.58 -18.44 -18.05
N GLY A 156 13.68 -19.76 -17.94
CA GLY A 156 14.81 -20.45 -17.32
C GLY A 156 15.47 -21.43 -18.29
N ARG A 157 16.46 -22.18 -17.79
CA ARG A 157 17.21 -23.18 -18.57
C ARG A 157 16.31 -24.22 -19.25
N TYR A 158 15.19 -24.58 -18.60
CA TYR A 158 14.27 -25.63 -19.03
C TYR A 158 13.03 -25.09 -19.77
N GLY A 159 13.04 -23.81 -20.17
CA GLY A 159 11.91 -23.15 -20.82
C GLY A 159 11.20 -22.13 -19.94
N ALA A 160 10.04 -21.66 -20.40
CA ALA A 160 9.22 -20.69 -19.68
C ALA A 160 8.47 -21.34 -18.51
N PHE A 161 8.30 -20.60 -17.42
CA PHE A 161 7.56 -21.03 -16.23
C PHE A 161 6.91 -19.83 -15.54
N LEU A 162 5.84 -20.08 -14.77
CA LEU A 162 5.21 -19.05 -13.97
C LEU A 162 5.90 -18.95 -12.61
N SER A 163 6.23 -17.73 -12.19
CA SER A 163 6.93 -17.45 -10.94
C SER A 163 6.35 -16.23 -10.23
N CYS A 164 6.40 -16.23 -8.90
CA CYS A 164 5.95 -15.12 -8.10
C CYS A 164 6.75 -13.85 -8.39
N VAL A 165 6.06 -12.72 -8.55
CA VAL A 165 6.71 -11.40 -8.72
C VAL A 165 7.60 -11.00 -7.56
N ARG A 166 7.35 -11.53 -6.35
CA ARG A 166 8.12 -11.22 -5.15
C ARG A 166 9.44 -11.99 -5.04
N PHE A 167 9.82 -12.83 -6.00
CA PHE A 167 11.11 -13.52 -5.96
C PHE A 167 12.26 -12.49 -5.80
N PRO A 168 13.21 -12.68 -4.87
CA PRO A 168 13.53 -13.91 -4.13
C PRO A 168 12.75 -14.13 -2.82
N ASP A 169 11.95 -13.17 -2.36
CA ASP A 169 11.20 -13.24 -1.09
C ASP A 169 10.04 -14.26 -1.11
N CYS A 170 9.70 -14.77 -2.30
CA CYS A 170 8.76 -15.87 -2.49
C CYS A 170 9.21 -16.71 -3.68
N ASP A 171 9.31 -18.02 -3.46
CA ASP A 171 9.73 -19.02 -4.44
C ASP A 171 8.55 -19.73 -5.12
N GLY A 172 7.32 -19.23 -4.88
CA GLY A 172 6.10 -19.74 -5.47
C GLY A 172 6.17 -19.81 -7.00
N LYS A 173 5.80 -20.97 -7.54
CA LYS A 173 5.85 -21.31 -8.97
C LYS A 173 4.57 -22.03 -9.36
N ALA A 174 4.19 -21.89 -10.62
CA ALA A 174 3.20 -22.77 -11.23
C ALA A 174 3.66 -23.23 -12.61
N LYS A 175 3.08 -24.31 -13.11
CA LYS A 175 3.24 -24.71 -14.50
C LYS A 175 2.42 -23.76 -15.37
N LEU A 176 2.93 -23.40 -16.54
CA LEU A 176 2.13 -22.80 -17.60
C LEU A 176 1.03 -23.80 -17.95
N GLN A 177 -0.20 -23.54 -17.48
CA GLN A 177 -1.36 -24.26 -17.99
C GLN A 177 -1.52 -23.84 -19.45
N LYS A 178 -1.53 -24.80 -20.38
CA LYS A 178 -1.99 -24.54 -21.76
C LYS A 178 -3.46 -24.18 -21.66
N SER A 179 -3.78 -22.89 -21.54
CA SER A 179 -5.16 -22.42 -21.65
C SER A 179 -5.63 -22.65 -23.07
N ALA A 180 -6.35 -23.75 -23.28
CA ALA A 180 -7.20 -23.92 -24.43
C ALA A 180 -8.32 -22.88 -24.34
N ARG A 181 -8.18 -21.76 -25.06
CA ARG A 181 -9.26 -20.90 -25.57
C ARG A 181 -8.66 -19.72 -26.32
N HIS A 182 -8.59 -19.84 -27.63
CA HIS A 182 -8.97 -18.80 -28.59
C HIS A 182 -9.48 -19.57 -29.83
N ALA A 183 -10.55 -20.33 -29.63
CA ALA A 183 -11.46 -20.73 -30.70
C ALA A 183 -12.72 -19.94 -30.45
N GLU A 184 -12.89 -18.83 -31.20
CA GLU A 184 -14.16 -18.23 -31.63
C GLU A 184 -13.94 -16.77 -32.07
N THR A 185 -13.35 -16.55 -33.25
CA THR A 185 -13.76 -15.48 -34.17
C THR A 185 -13.26 -15.76 -35.60
N ALA A 186 -14.07 -16.46 -36.39
CA ALA A 186 -14.14 -16.34 -37.86
C ALA A 186 -15.31 -17.20 -38.36
N ARG A 187 -16.54 -16.76 -38.08
CA ARG A 187 -17.66 -17.01 -38.98
C ARG A 187 -17.57 -15.95 -40.08
N SER A 188 -17.37 -16.39 -41.31
CA SER A 188 -17.78 -15.73 -42.55
C SER A 188 -18.02 -16.81 -43.58
#